data_AF-A0A1I0DG33-F1
#
_entry.id   AF-A0A1I0DG33-F1
#
_cell.length_a   1.000
_cell.length_b   1.000
_cell.length_c   1.000
_cell.angle_alpha   90.00
_cell.angle_beta   90.00
_cell.angle_gamma   90.00
#
_symmetry.space_group_name_H-M   'P 1'
#
loop_
_entity.id
_entity.type
_entity.pdbx_description
1 polymer ?
#
loop_
_entity_poly.entity_id
_entity_poly.type
_entity_poly.pdbx_seq_one_letter_code
_entity_poly.pdbx_strand_id
1 'polypeptide(L)'
;MQFEVQQTIIPPPVVPPTSFWEDVQAVPLVVGVAAAIVVMAILVVPILLVVVAWENRLRLVGPVRRRLGYPPLPEPPPVAAEQTVLLRRGPLELLGIEQLEPDREKLGPEFRAWLDQWEELASQEQHYPGLHRLQTQPEIAGLHGQLVSDLAREWPGGMFLQFVEPRPGQTPASTTWLAYLEFATLRWERVAETHGYYLLPQHLESGLAFNPELFRGVDSLGAELVLRVQAGPGEY
;
A
#
# COMPACT_ATOMS: atom_id res chain seq x y z
N MET A 1 21.19 9.17 -15.55
CA MET A 1 20.94 8.59 -16.89
C MET A 1 19.67 9.25 -17.40
N GLN A 2 19.61 9.80 -18.61
CA GLN A 2 18.38 10.46 -19.04
C GLN A 2 17.34 9.42 -19.48
N PHE A 3 16.09 9.62 -19.06
CA PHE A 3 14.96 8.77 -19.42
C PHE A 3 13.90 9.59 -20.14
N GLU A 4 13.37 9.04 -21.22
CA GLU A 4 12.15 9.52 -21.84
C GLU A 4 10.98 8.70 -21.30
N VAL A 5 9.96 9.39 -20.78
CA VAL A 5 8.79 8.75 -20.18
C VAL A 5 7.54 9.17 -20.93
N GLN A 6 6.84 8.21 -21.51
CA GLN A 6 5.50 8.41 -22.05
C GLN A 6 4.47 7.93 -21.03
N GLN A 7 3.57 8.82 -20.61
CA GLN A 7 2.50 8.50 -19.67
C GLN A 7 1.16 8.42 -20.41
N THR A 8 0.39 7.37 -20.14
CA THR A 8 -0.96 7.20 -20.67
C THR A 8 -1.89 6.83 -19.52
N ILE A 9 -2.98 7.59 -19.34
CA ILE A 9 -4.03 7.29 -18.36
C ILE A 9 -5.20 6.66 -19.11
N ILE A 10 -5.63 5.48 -18.66
CA ILE A 10 -6.78 4.76 -19.17
C ILE A 10 -7.89 4.91 -18.13
N PRO A 11 -9.00 5.59 -18.45
CA PRO A 11 -10.10 5.76 -17.51
C PRO A 11 -10.76 4.40 -17.19
N PRO A 12 -11.40 4.27 -16.01
CA PRO A 12 -12.12 3.05 -15.67
C PRO A 12 -13.23 2.77 -16.71
N PRO A 13 -13.54 1.50 -16.99
CA PRO A 13 -14.63 1.15 -17.88
C PRO A 13 -15.94 1.72 -17.34
N VAL A 14 -16.70 2.41 -18.20
CA VAL A 14 -18.02 2.93 -17.86
C VAL A 14 -18.97 1.74 -17.69
N VAL A 15 -19.19 1.31 -16.45
CA VAL A 15 -20.20 0.29 -16.15
C VAL A 15 -21.57 0.96 -16.30
N PRO A 16 -22.45 0.49 -17.20
CA PRO A 16 -23.79 1.04 -17.31
C PRO A 16 -24.49 0.87 -15.95
N PRO A 17 -25.27 1.85 -15.48
CA PRO A 17 -26.01 1.72 -14.24
C PRO A 17 -26.89 0.48 -14.36
N THR A 18 -26.56 -0.58 -13.62
CA THR A 18 -27.45 -1.73 -13.48
C THR A 18 -28.73 -1.18 -12.87
N SER A 19 -29.82 -1.20 -13.64
CA SER A 19 -31.12 -0.72 -13.21
C SER A 19 -31.62 -1.61 -12.07
N PHE A 20 -31.28 -1.24 -10.84
CA PHE A 20 -31.72 -1.86 -9.59
C PHE A 20 -33.25 -1.93 -9.44
N TRP A 21 -34.02 -1.30 -10.33
CA TRP A 21 -35.45 -1.08 -10.18
C TRP A 21 -36.38 -2.11 -10.83
N GLU A 22 -35.88 -3.20 -11.42
CA GLU A 22 -36.78 -4.18 -12.09
C GLU A 22 -37.35 -5.32 -11.24
N ASP A 23 -37.00 -5.46 -9.96
CA ASP A 23 -37.60 -6.50 -9.08
C ASP A 23 -38.45 -5.91 -7.94
N VAL A 24 -39.50 -5.18 -8.28
CA VAL A 24 -40.59 -4.83 -7.35
C VAL A 24 -41.66 -5.94 -7.33
N GLN A 25 -41.24 -7.17 -7.00
CA GLN A 25 -42.10 -8.23 -6.46
C GLN A 25 -41.50 -8.90 -5.21
N ALA A 26 -40.61 -8.22 -4.49
CA ALA A 26 -39.78 -8.80 -3.43
C ALA A 26 -40.29 -8.56 -1.98
N VAL A 27 -41.56 -8.25 -1.75
CA VAL A 27 -42.08 -8.04 -0.36
C VAL A 27 -41.83 -9.25 0.56
N PRO A 28 -42.06 -10.53 0.17
CA PRO A 28 -41.73 -11.66 1.04
C PRO A 28 -40.22 -11.90 1.17
N LEU A 29 -39.43 -11.52 0.17
CA LEU A 29 -37.98 -11.66 0.18
C LEU A 29 -37.32 -10.65 1.13
N VAL A 30 -37.81 -9.40 1.15
CA VAL A 30 -37.34 -8.36 2.08
C VAL A 30 -37.63 -8.75 3.53
N VAL A 31 -38.80 -9.34 3.82
CA VAL A 31 -39.13 -9.83 5.17
C VAL A 31 -38.25 -11.03 5.56
N GLY A 32 -38.01 -11.96 4.64
CA GLY A 32 -37.10 -13.09 4.87
C GLY A 32 -35.65 -12.66 5.13
N VAL A 33 -35.16 -11.69 4.36
CA VAL A 33 -33.82 -11.10 4.53
C VAL A 33 -33.73 -10.33 5.84
N ALA A 34 -34.74 -9.54 6.21
CA ALA A 34 -34.77 -8.84 7.48
C ALA A 34 -34.74 -9.80 8.68
N ALA A 35 -35.52 -10.89 8.64
CA ALA A 35 -35.50 -11.92 9.67
C ALA A 35 -34.12 -12.62 9.76
N ALA A 36 -33.52 -12.94 8.62
CA ALA A 36 -32.17 -13.54 8.57
C ALA A 36 -31.11 -12.59 9.14
N ILE A 37 -31.16 -11.29 8.84
CA ILE A 37 -30.26 -10.28 9.39
C ILE A 37 -30.41 -10.18 10.90
N VAL A 38 -31.64 -10.20 11.43
CA VAL A 38 -31.88 -10.17 12.88
C VAL A 38 -31.30 -11.41 13.56
N VAL A 39 -31.51 -12.60 12.99
CA VAL A 39 -30.93 -13.85 13.52
C VAL A 39 -29.40 -13.81 13.46
N MET A 40 -28.84 -13.33 12.36
CA MET A 40 -27.39 -13.19 12.20
C MET A 40 -26.83 -12.17 13.19
N ALA A 41 -27.50 -11.04 13.42
CA ALA A 41 -27.11 -10.06 14.41
C ALA A 41 -27.14 -10.65 15.82
N ILE A 42 -28.17 -11.43 16.17
CA ILE A 42 -28.26 -12.11 17.48
C ILE A 42 -27.11 -13.11 17.68
N LEU A 43 -26.59 -13.74 16.62
CA LEU A 43 -25.48 -14.69 16.71
C LEU A 43 -24.10 -14.02 16.65
N VAL A 44 -23.92 -13.06 15.75
CA VAL A 44 -22.63 -12.41 15.46
C VAL A 44 -22.32 -11.34 16.49
N VAL A 45 -23.29 -10.51 16.90
CA VAL A 45 -23.06 -9.43 17.87
C VAL A 45 -22.52 -9.93 19.21
N PRO A 46 -23.04 -11.00 19.85
CA PRO A 46 -22.43 -11.49 21.09
C PRO A 46 -21.04 -12.09 20.87
N ILE A 47 -20.78 -12.74 19.74
CA ILE A 47 -19.43 -13.22 19.41
C ILE A 47 -18.47 -12.03 19.26
N LEU A 48 -18.88 -11.00 18.52
CA LEU A 48 -18.09 -9.79 18.33
C LEU A 48 -17.86 -9.07 19.65
N LEU A 49 -18.87 -8.99 20.52
CA LEU A 49 -18.74 -8.42 21.86
C LEU A 49 -17.76 -9.22 22.73
N VAL A 50 -17.74 -10.56 22.62
CA VAL A 50 -16.77 -11.40 23.33
C VAL A 50 -15.36 -11.19 22.79
N VAL A 51 -15.18 -11.09 21.47
CA VAL A 51 -13.88 -10.81 20.84
C VAL A 51 -13.38 -9.42 21.23
N VAL A 52 -14.23 -8.39 21.13
CA VAL A 52 -13.89 -7.02 21.53
C VAL A 52 -13.60 -6.92 23.04
N ALA A 53 -14.34 -7.66 23.87
CA ALA A 53 -14.06 -7.74 25.31
C ALA A 53 -12.75 -8.48 25.62
N TRP A 54 -12.39 -9.47 24.79
CA TRP A 54 -11.14 -10.21 24.89
C TRP A 54 -9.95 -9.36 24.45
N GLU A 55 -10.03 -8.67 23.33
CA GLU A 55 -9.02 -7.72 22.85
C GLU A 55 -8.84 -6.55 23.83
N ASN A 56 -9.94 -6.02 24.38
CA ASN A 56 -9.90 -4.97 25.40
C ASN A 56 -9.65 -5.48 26.83
N ARG A 57 -9.41 -6.78 27.02
CA ARG A 57 -9.16 -7.36 28.36
C ARG A 57 -7.98 -6.68 29.04
N LEU A 58 -6.94 -6.30 28.30
CA LEU A 58 -5.79 -5.58 28.85
C LEU A 58 -6.16 -4.16 29.35
N ARG A 59 -7.06 -3.46 28.66
CA ARG A 59 -7.53 -2.10 29.04
C ARG A 59 -8.43 -2.12 30.29
N LEU A 60 -9.27 -3.14 30.44
CA LEU A 60 -10.16 -3.30 31.61
C LEU A 60 -9.44 -3.85 32.86
N VAL A 61 -8.43 -4.69 32.67
CA VAL A 61 -7.69 -5.33 33.76
C VAL A 61 -6.65 -4.39 34.38
N GLY A 62 -6.08 -3.45 33.61
CA GLY A 62 -5.08 -2.49 34.09
C GLY A 62 -5.52 -1.65 35.31
N PRO A 63 -6.67 -0.96 35.28
CA PRO A 63 -7.16 -0.16 36.40
C PRO A 63 -7.48 -1.01 37.65
N VAL A 64 -8.05 -2.21 37.45
CA VAL A 64 -8.39 -3.13 38.54
C VAL A 64 -7.14 -3.70 39.19
N ARG A 65 -6.11 -4.06 38.40
CA ARG A 65 -4.81 -4.53 38.92
C ARG A 65 -4.06 -3.44 39.68
N ARG A 66 -4.11 -2.18 39.23
CA ARG A 66 -3.54 -1.03 39.97
C ARG A 66 -4.26 -0.81 41.30
N ARG A 67 -5.59 -0.94 41.36
CA ARG A 67 -6.36 -0.86 42.61
C ARG A 67 -6.05 -2.01 43.58
N LEU A 68 -5.69 -3.19 43.06
CA LEU A 68 -5.35 -4.38 43.84
C LEU A 68 -3.84 -4.54 44.12
N GLY A 69 -3.01 -3.55 43.76
CA GLY A 69 -1.57 -3.55 44.04
C GLY A 69 -0.73 -4.52 43.21
N TYR A 70 -1.26 -5.07 42.12
CA TYR A 70 -0.48 -5.92 41.22
C TYR A 70 0.43 -5.09 40.31
N PRO A 71 1.66 -5.54 40.03
CA PRO A 71 2.52 -4.91 39.03
C PRO A 71 1.83 -4.94 37.64
N PRO A 72 2.08 -3.92 36.80
CA PRO A 72 1.52 -3.87 35.44
C PRO A 72 1.89 -5.15 34.67
N LEU A 73 1.02 -5.58 33.75
CA LEU A 73 1.42 -6.65 32.84
C LEU A 73 2.71 -6.19 32.13
N PRO A 74 3.72 -7.06 31.99
CA PRO A 74 4.83 -6.75 31.12
C PRO A 74 4.26 -6.46 29.74
N GLU A 75 4.66 -5.32 29.17
CA GLU A 75 4.28 -5.00 27.79
C GLU A 75 4.70 -6.18 26.90
N PRO A 76 3.85 -6.61 25.97
CA PRO A 76 4.27 -7.61 25.01
C PRO A 76 5.57 -7.13 24.36
N PRO A 77 6.56 -8.02 24.15
CA PRO A 77 7.80 -7.63 23.50
C PRO A 77 7.47 -6.93 22.18
N PRO A 78 8.17 -5.84 21.83
CA PRO A 78 7.94 -5.17 20.57
C PRO A 78 8.06 -6.20 19.45
N VAL A 79 7.00 -6.37 18.67
CA VAL A 79 7.05 -7.24 17.49
C VAL A 79 8.15 -6.69 16.60
N ALA A 80 9.17 -7.51 16.32
CA ALA A 80 10.24 -7.11 15.43
C ALA A 80 9.62 -6.75 14.08
N ALA A 81 9.88 -5.53 13.60
CA ALA A 81 9.35 -5.08 12.31
C ALA A 81 9.83 -6.05 11.21
N GLU A 82 8.90 -6.56 10.42
CA GLU A 82 9.20 -7.52 9.36
C GLU A 82 10.05 -6.82 8.29
N GLN A 83 11.19 -7.44 7.94
CA GLN A 83 12.12 -6.92 6.94
C GLN A 83 11.91 -7.67 5.64
N THR A 84 11.53 -6.94 4.60
CA THR A 84 11.40 -7.45 3.24
C THR A 84 12.68 -7.12 2.48
N VAL A 85 13.33 -8.12 1.88
CA VAL A 85 14.52 -7.87 1.04
C VAL A 85 14.03 -7.48 -0.35
N LEU A 86 14.21 -6.21 -0.73
CA LEU A 86 13.85 -5.71 -2.06
C LEU A 86 14.93 -6.03 -3.10
N LEU A 87 16.21 -5.90 -2.71
CA LEU A 87 17.35 -6.27 -3.55
C LEU A 87 18.56 -6.63 -2.69
N ARG A 88 19.29 -7.67 -3.09
CA ARG A 88 20.63 -7.96 -2.57
C ARG A 88 21.58 -8.23 -3.74
N ARG A 89 22.50 -7.31 -3.99
CA ARG A 89 23.44 -7.36 -5.12
C ARG A 89 24.85 -6.97 -4.68
N GLY A 90 25.68 -7.97 -4.41
CA GLY A 90 27.06 -7.77 -3.96
C GLY A 90 27.08 -6.94 -2.66
N PRO A 91 27.76 -5.78 -2.62
CA PRO A 91 27.79 -4.92 -1.43
C PRO A 91 26.52 -4.06 -1.26
N LEU A 92 25.58 -4.06 -2.22
CA LEU A 92 24.35 -3.29 -2.17
C LEU A 92 23.20 -4.15 -1.62
N GLU A 93 22.60 -3.74 -0.51
CA GLU A 93 21.36 -4.29 0.02
C GLU A 93 20.31 -3.18 0.15
N LEU A 94 19.11 -3.49 -0.31
CA LEU A 94 17.91 -2.66 -0.16
C LEU A 94 16.88 -3.47 0.61
N LEU A 95 16.58 -3.01 1.82
CA LEU A 95 15.67 -3.67 2.74
C LEU A 95 14.48 -2.75 2.98
N GLY A 96 13.27 -3.24 2.71
CA GLY A 96 12.03 -2.58 3.09
C GLY A 96 11.63 -2.99 4.49
N ILE A 97 11.57 -2.05 5.43
CA ILE A 97 10.97 -2.30 6.74
C ILE A 97 9.49 -1.95 6.66
N GLU A 98 8.62 -2.94 6.87
CA GLU A 98 7.18 -2.70 6.89
C GLU A 98 6.83 -1.64 7.95
N GLN A 99 6.10 -0.60 7.53
CA GLN A 99 5.66 0.44 8.46
C GLN A 99 4.48 -0.08 9.30
N LEU A 100 4.77 -0.34 10.58
CA LEU A 100 3.77 -0.68 11.60
C LEU A 100 2.83 0.53 11.86
N GLU A 101 1.57 0.25 12.20
CA GLU A 101 0.52 1.24 12.56
C GLU A 101 1.00 2.44 13.41
N PRO A 102 1.78 2.30 14.50
CA PRO A 102 2.23 3.44 15.30
C PRO A 102 3.15 4.43 14.58
N ASP A 103 3.85 4.00 13.53
CA ASP A 103 4.64 4.92 12.69
C ASP A 103 3.78 5.56 11.59
N ARG A 104 2.73 4.87 11.13
CA ARG A 104 1.72 5.44 10.22
C ARG A 104 0.97 6.59 10.89
N GLU A 105 0.67 6.49 12.18
CA GLU A 105 0.00 7.56 12.95
C GLU A 105 0.78 8.89 12.94
N LYS A 106 2.11 8.84 12.85
CA LYS A 106 2.95 10.05 12.79
C LYS A 106 2.83 10.81 11.47
N LEU A 107 2.36 10.16 10.41
CA LEU A 107 2.22 10.75 9.07
C LEU A 107 0.92 11.56 8.92
N GLY A 108 0.02 11.49 9.90
CA GLY A 108 -1.22 12.27 9.96
C GLY A 108 -2.44 11.54 9.36
N PRO A 109 -3.66 11.97 9.73
CA PRO A 109 -4.89 11.32 9.32
C PRO A 109 -5.17 11.44 7.82
N GLU A 110 -4.71 12.51 7.16
CA GLU A 110 -4.92 12.71 5.73
C GLU A 110 -4.10 11.71 4.91
N PHE A 111 -2.86 11.43 5.34
CA PHE A 111 -2.01 10.43 4.71
C PHE A 111 -2.60 9.02 4.89
N ARG A 112 -3.14 8.72 6.07
CA ARG A 112 -3.83 7.45 6.32
C ARG A 112 -5.02 7.27 5.38
N ALA A 113 -5.91 8.25 5.28
CA ALA A 113 -7.05 8.20 4.37
C ALA A 113 -6.65 8.09 2.89
N TRP A 114 -5.47 8.60 2.52
CA TRP A 114 -4.90 8.40 1.19
C TRP A 114 -4.36 6.98 1.01
N LEU A 115 -3.67 6.44 2.01
CA LEU A 115 -3.15 5.06 1.96
C LEU A 115 -4.26 4.01 1.99
N ASP A 116 -5.35 4.26 2.73
CA ASP A 116 -6.53 3.38 2.77
C ASP A 116 -7.11 3.15 1.35
N GLN A 117 -6.97 4.13 0.45
CA GLN A 117 -7.37 3.98 -0.97
C GLN A 117 -6.51 2.94 -1.70
N TRP A 118 -5.24 2.80 -1.33
CA TRP A 118 -4.41 1.71 -1.86
C TRP A 118 -4.81 0.37 -1.26
N GLU A 119 -5.19 0.30 0.01
CA GLU A 119 -5.65 -0.95 0.61
C GLU A 119 -6.93 -1.49 -0.05
N GLU A 120 -7.78 -0.62 -0.59
CA GLU A 120 -8.95 -1.02 -1.42
C GLU A 120 -8.54 -1.80 -2.69
N LEU A 121 -7.36 -1.53 -3.24
CA LEU A 121 -6.81 -2.23 -4.41
C LEU A 121 -6.55 -3.71 -4.14
N ALA A 122 -6.36 -4.11 -2.88
CA ALA A 122 -6.09 -5.51 -2.53
C ALA A 122 -7.19 -6.46 -3.00
N SER A 123 -8.43 -5.98 -3.02
CA SER A 123 -9.57 -6.73 -3.52
C SER A 123 -9.60 -6.85 -5.05
N GLN A 124 -9.09 -5.84 -5.76
CA GLN A 124 -9.14 -5.74 -7.21
C GLN A 124 -7.96 -6.47 -7.86
N GLU A 125 -6.74 -6.24 -7.37
CA GLU A 125 -5.50 -6.78 -7.93
C GLU A 125 -5.02 -8.06 -7.21
N GLN A 126 -5.79 -8.56 -6.23
CA GLN A 126 -5.43 -9.72 -5.40
C GLN A 126 -4.07 -9.57 -4.69
N HIS A 127 -3.64 -8.32 -4.47
CA HIS A 127 -2.35 -7.98 -3.91
C HIS A 127 -2.48 -6.79 -2.97
N TYR A 128 -2.01 -6.95 -1.74
CA TYR A 128 -1.98 -5.85 -0.78
C TYR A 128 -0.79 -4.93 -1.09
N PRO A 129 -1.03 -3.64 -1.41
CA PRO A 129 0.05 -2.68 -1.58
C PRO A 129 0.85 -2.56 -0.29
N GLY A 130 2.11 -2.95 -0.33
CA GLY A 130 3.03 -2.74 0.75
C GLY A 130 3.63 -1.34 0.72
N LEU A 131 3.89 -0.85 1.93
CA LEU A 131 4.53 0.43 2.19
C LEU A 131 5.70 0.19 3.15
N HIS A 132 6.90 0.42 2.64
CA HIS A 132 8.13 0.13 3.36
C HIS A 132 8.94 1.38 3.58
N ARG A 133 9.63 1.44 4.72
CA ARG A 133 10.74 2.36 4.94
C ARG A 133 12.01 1.71 4.42
N LEU A 134 12.59 2.32 3.39
CA LEU A 134 13.77 1.80 2.72
C LEU A 134 15.01 1.96 3.59
N GLN A 135 15.74 0.88 3.82
CA GLN A 135 17.10 0.87 4.35
C GLN A 135 18.05 0.43 3.25
N THR A 136 19.11 1.21 3.05
CA THR A 136 20.15 0.90 2.07
C THR A 136 21.47 0.60 2.78
N GLN A 137 22.20 -0.40 2.30
CA GLN A 137 23.57 -0.70 2.69
C GLN A 137 24.41 -0.83 1.41
N PRO A 138 25.47 -0.03 1.18
CA PRO A 138 25.84 1.15 1.97
C PRO A 138 24.71 2.20 2.01
N GLU A 139 24.81 3.14 2.93
CA GLU A 139 23.84 4.23 3.03
C GLU A 139 23.91 5.11 1.77
N ILE A 140 22.76 5.28 1.10
CA ILE A 140 22.62 6.08 -0.12
C ILE A 140 21.94 7.38 0.28
N ALA A 141 22.63 8.49 0.09
CA ALA A 141 22.17 9.82 0.48
C ALA A 141 20.82 10.17 -0.18
N GLY A 142 19.88 10.65 0.63
CA GLY A 142 18.53 11.02 0.19
C GLY A 142 17.60 9.84 -0.11
N LEU A 143 18.12 8.62 -0.22
CA LEU A 143 17.36 7.40 -0.48
C LEU A 143 17.09 6.60 0.81
N HIS A 144 18.08 6.53 1.70
CA HIS A 144 17.93 5.85 2.98
C HIS A 144 16.84 6.51 3.83
N GLY A 145 15.93 5.70 4.37
CA GLY A 145 14.82 6.11 5.22
C GLY A 145 13.58 6.62 4.49
N GLN A 146 13.59 6.66 3.15
CA GLN A 146 12.44 7.07 2.32
C GLN A 146 11.33 6.01 2.35
N LEU A 147 10.10 6.44 2.10
CA LEU A 147 8.97 5.54 1.91
C LEU A 147 8.93 5.05 0.47
N VAL A 148 8.82 3.74 0.29
CA VAL A 148 8.70 3.07 -1.01
C VAL A 148 7.54 2.08 -1.00
N SER A 149 6.97 1.85 -2.17
CA SER A 149 6.05 0.71 -2.37
C SER A 149 6.84 -0.57 -2.65
N ASP A 150 6.12 -1.66 -2.93
CA ASP A 150 6.67 -2.96 -3.33
C ASP A 150 7.36 -2.95 -4.71
N LEU A 151 7.27 -1.85 -5.45
CA LEU A 151 7.90 -1.75 -6.76
C LEU A 151 9.42 -1.80 -6.62
N ALA A 152 10.00 -2.93 -6.99
CA ALA A 152 11.43 -3.13 -7.18
C ALA A 152 11.65 -3.80 -8.54
N ARG A 153 11.96 -3.01 -9.57
CA ARG A 153 12.15 -3.53 -10.94
C ARG A 153 13.57 -3.31 -11.43
N GLU A 154 14.28 -4.39 -11.70
CA GLU A 154 15.63 -4.30 -12.25
C GLU A 154 15.64 -3.72 -13.68
N TRP A 155 16.68 -2.96 -13.97
CA TRP A 155 16.95 -2.36 -15.28
C TRP A 155 18.46 -2.46 -15.56
N PRO A 156 18.92 -2.41 -16.83
CA PRO A 156 20.34 -2.39 -17.14
C PRO A 156 21.11 -1.31 -16.34
N GLY A 157 21.96 -1.74 -15.40
CA GLY A 157 22.80 -0.87 -14.57
C GLY A 157 22.15 -0.31 -13.31
N GLY A 158 20.89 -0.65 -13.02
CA GLY A 158 20.15 -0.06 -11.91
C GLY A 158 18.81 -0.72 -11.62
N MET A 159 17.95 0.01 -10.93
CA MET A 159 16.57 -0.42 -10.70
C MET A 159 15.62 0.76 -10.56
N PHE A 160 14.37 0.49 -10.86
CA PHE A 160 13.26 1.38 -10.59
C PHE A 160 12.60 1.06 -9.25
N LEU A 161 12.31 2.12 -8.51
CA LEU A 161 11.58 2.13 -7.26
C LEU A 161 10.41 3.11 -7.38
N GLN A 162 9.34 2.88 -6.64
CA GLN A 162 8.27 3.85 -6.47
C GLN A 162 8.36 4.48 -5.09
N PHE A 163 8.64 5.79 -5.02
CA PHE A 163 8.61 6.55 -3.78
C PHE A 163 7.21 7.02 -3.45
N VAL A 164 6.94 7.10 -2.15
CA VAL A 164 5.78 7.76 -1.57
C VAL A 164 6.27 9.01 -0.85
N GLU A 165 5.81 10.18 -1.27
CA GLU A 165 6.16 11.48 -0.69
C GLU A 165 4.93 12.01 0.06
N PRO A 166 4.87 11.90 1.40
CA PRO A 166 3.79 12.46 2.18
C PRO A 166 3.78 13.99 2.06
N ARG A 167 2.58 14.57 1.95
CA ARG A 167 2.35 16.03 1.90
C ARG A 167 1.33 16.41 2.98
N PRO A 168 1.74 16.46 4.26
CA PRO A 168 0.83 16.75 5.37
C PRO A 168 0.08 18.07 5.14
N GLY A 169 -1.24 18.04 5.33
CA GLY A 169 -2.11 19.21 5.15
C GLY A 169 -2.40 19.63 3.71
N GLN A 170 -2.03 18.82 2.71
CA GLN A 170 -2.36 19.05 1.29
C GLN A 170 -3.41 18.06 0.78
N THR A 171 -4.03 18.39 -0.35
CA THR A 171 -4.91 17.48 -1.11
C THR A 171 -4.37 17.39 -2.55
N PRO A 172 -3.89 16.21 -3.00
CA PRO A 172 -3.81 14.95 -2.26
C PRO A 172 -2.76 14.98 -1.13
N ALA A 173 -2.97 14.16 -0.09
CA ALA A 173 -2.13 14.09 1.11
C ALA A 173 -0.79 13.40 0.87
N SER A 174 -0.57 12.86 -0.33
CA SER A 174 0.70 12.33 -0.80
C SER A 174 0.78 12.42 -2.32
N THR A 175 1.98 12.34 -2.86
CA THR A 175 2.23 11.99 -4.26
C THR A 175 3.20 10.82 -4.31
N THR A 176 3.23 10.13 -5.43
CA THR A 176 4.20 9.08 -5.71
C THR A 176 5.07 9.42 -6.90
N TRP A 177 6.27 8.85 -6.92
CA TRP A 177 7.25 9.07 -7.96
C TRP A 177 7.86 7.75 -8.40
N LEU A 178 7.98 7.55 -9.71
CA LEU A 178 8.91 6.58 -10.27
C LEU A 178 10.32 7.16 -10.19
N ALA A 179 11.26 6.39 -9.66
CA ALA A 179 12.64 6.81 -9.53
C ALA A 179 13.61 5.70 -9.94
N TYR A 180 14.76 6.11 -10.46
CA TYR A 180 15.83 5.22 -10.88
C TYR A 180 17.01 5.31 -9.93
N LEU A 181 17.52 4.17 -9.48
CA LEU A 181 18.76 4.03 -8.73
C LEU A 181 19.82 3.38 -9.64
N GLU A 182 20.93 4.08 -9.86
CA GLU A 182 22.08 3.58 -10.60
C GLU A 182 23.04 2.83 -9.67
N PHE A 183 23.31 1.55 -9.94
CA PHE A 183 24.13 0.73 -9.06
C PHE A 183 25.62 1.09 -9.08
N ALA A 184 26.13 1.56 -10.22
CA ALA A 184 27.55 1.88 -10.36
C ALA A 184 27.97 3.10 -9.53
N THR A 185 27.10 4.10 -9.45
CA THR A 185 27.39 5.38 -8.79
C THR A 185 26.66 5.55 -7.46
N LEU A 186 25.68 4.68 -7.16
CA LEU A 186 24.75 4.80 -6.05
C LEU A 186 24.03 6.15 -6.04
N ARG A 187 23.84 6.74 -7.22
CA ARG A 187 23.01 7.94 -7.40
C ARG A 187 21.62 7.54 -7.81
N TRP A 188 20.65 8.33 -7.39
CA TRP A 188 19.26 8.12 -7.75
C TRP A 188 18.64 9.43 -8.22
N GLU A 189 17.60 9.31 -9.05
CA GLU A 189 16.85 10.44 -9.57
C GLU A 189 15.37 10.12 -9.71
N ARG A 190 14.51 11.14 -9.53
CA ARG A 190 13.09 11.04 -9.85
C ARG A 190 12.95 11.09 -11.37
N VAL A 191 12.23 10.12 -11.92
CA VAL A 191 12.07 9.93 -13.36
C VAL A 191 10.70 10.43 -13.82
N ALA A 192 9.64 10.11 -13.08
CA ALA A 192 8.29 10.59 -13.38
C ALA A 192 7.42 10.69 -12.13
N GLU A 193 6.53 11.68 -12.09
CA GLU A 193 5.47 11.72 -11.07
C GLU A 193 4.38 10.72 -11.44
N THR A 194 3.93 9.93 -10.47
CA THR A 194 2.86 8.92 -10.61
C THR A 194 1.65 9.21 -9.75
N HIS A 195 1.62 10.37 -9.08
CA HIS A 195 0.47 10.88 -8.33
C HIS A 195 -0.09 9.87 -7.32
N GLY A 196 -1.37 9.53 -7.40
CA GLY A 196 -2.02 8.55 -6.51
C GLY A 196 -1.95 7.10 -7.00
N TYR A 197 -1.32 6.82 -8.15
CA TYR A 197 -1.33 5.48 -8.72
C TYR A 197 -0.33 4.57 -8.01
N TYR A 198 -0.76 3.39 -7.61
CA TYR A 198 0.11 2.32 -7.15
C TYR A 198 0.69 1.59 -8.36
N LEU A 199 2.03 1.55 -8.50
CA LEU A 199 2.68 0.84 -9.60
C LEU A 199 2.82 -0.65 -9.25
N LEU A 200 2.39 -1.51 -10.17
CA LEU A 200 2.34 -2.94 -9.94
C LEU A 200 3.75 -3.57 -9.99
N PRO A 201 4.10 -4.39 -8.99
CA PRO A 201 5.24 -5.29 -9.06
C PRO A 201 5.23 -6.16 -10.31
N GLN A 202 6.41 -6.49 -10.81
CA GLN A 202 6.61 -7.28 -12.04
C GLN A 202 5.86 -8.63 -12.04
N HIS A 203 5.72 -9.27 -10.88
CA HIS A 203 5.08 -10.58 -10.75
C HIS A 203 3.54 -10.52 -10.90
N LEU A 204 2.95 -9.32 -10.83
CA LEU A 204 1.50 -9.10 -10.98
C LEU A 204 1.11 -8.70 -12.41
N GLU A 205 2.08 -8.42 -13.29
CA GLU A 205 1.86 -8.15 -14.71
C GLU A 205 1.55 -9.45 -15.46
N SER A 206 0.45 -10.11 -15.09
CA SER A 206 0.04 -11.39 -15.67
C SER A 206 -0.60 -11.19 -17.05
N GLY A 207 -0.03 -11.83 -18.08
CA GLY A 207 -0.65 -11.95 -19.42
C GLY A 207 0.03 -11.19 -20.56
N LEU A 208 1.00 -10.31 -20.29
CA LEU A 208 1.81 -9.65 -21.32
C LEU A 208 3.21 -10.25 -21.33
N ALA A 209 3.80 -10.41 -22.52
CA ALA A 209 5.22 -10.71 -22.63
C ALA A 209 5.99 -9.65 -21.84
N PHE A 210 6.82 -10.08 -20.88
CA PHE A 210 7.57 -9.19 -20.01
C PHE A 210 8.25 -8.09 -20.83
N ASN A 211 7.84 -6.84 -20.60
CA ASN A 211 8.46 -5.68 -21.20
C ASN A 211 9.06 -4.83 -20.08
N PRO A 212 10.40 -4.81 -19.93
CA PRO A 212 11.05 -4.06 -18.85
C PRO A 212 10.75 -2.56 -18.92
N GLU A 213 10.39 -2.03 -20.09
CA GLU A 213 10.12 -0.61 -20.33
C GLU A 213 8.74 -0.16 -19.88
N LEU A 214 7.81 -1.09 -19.63
CA LEU A 214 6.40 -0.76 -19.42
C LEU A 214 5.98 -1.00 -17.98
N PHE A 215 5.55 0.04 -17.28
CA PHE A 215 5.04 -0.02 -15.92
C PHE A 215 3.54 0.22 -15.95
N ARG A 216 2.78 -0.69 -15.34
CA ARG A 216 1.35 -0.50 -15.10
C ARG A 216 1.13 -0.04 -13.65
N GLY A 217 0.22 0.88 -13.45
CA GLY A 217 -0.28 1.26 -12.14
C GLY A 217 -1.77 1.44 -12.14
N VAL A 218 -2.35 1.43 -10.96
CA VAL A 218 -3.80 1.49 -10.73
C VAL A 218 -4.11 2.46 -9.60
N ASP A 219 -5.26 3.11 -9.65
CA ASP A 219 -5.81 3.88 -8.55
C ASP A 219 -7.07 3.22 -7.97
N SER A 220 -7.54 3.70 -6.80
CA SER A 220 -8.72 3.15 -6.13
C SER A 220 -10.01 3.25 -6.93
N LEU A 221 -10.05 4.12 -7.94
CA LEU A 221 -11.19 4.30 -8.84
C LEU A 221 -11.16 3.34 -10.03
N GLY A 222 -10.14 2.50 -10.13
CA GLY A 222 -9.94 1.56 -11.23
C GLY A 222 -9.41 2.21 -12.51
N ALA A 223 -8.88 3.43 -12.45
CA ALA A 223 -8.14 4.01 -13.55
C ALA A 223 -6.76 3.36 -13.63
N GLU A 224 -6.25 3.17 -14.86
CA GLU A 224 -4.91 2.62 -15.07
C GLU A 224 -3.94 3.70 -15.55
N LEU A 225 -2.74 3.67 -15.02
CA LEU A 225 -1.59 4.41 -15.49
C LEU A 225 -0.64 3.46 -16.21
N VAL A 226 -0.29 3.77 -17.45
CA VAL A 226 0.75 3.08 -18.20
C VAL A 226 1.91 4.04 -18.42
N LEU A 227 3.07 3.69 -17.89
CA LEU A 227 4.33 4.40 -18.12
C LEU A 227 5.19 3.57 -19.06
N ARG A 228 5.66 4.18 -20.14
CA ARG A 228 6.72 3.62 -20.98
C ARG A 228 7.98 4.41 -20.76
N VAL A 229 9.03 3.75 -20.27
CA VAL A 229 10.32 4.34 -19.95
C VAL A 229 11.35 3.85 -20.96
N GLN A 230 12.00 4.78 -21.64
CA GLN A 230 13.08 4.49 -22.58
C GLN A 230 14.36 5.18 -22.12
N ALA A 231 15.48 4.49 -22.28
CA ALA A 231 16.78 5.14 -22.12
C ALA A 231 16.90 6.21 -23.20
N GLY A 232 17.07 7.47 -22.80
CA GLY A 232 17.32 8.55 -23.75
C GLY A 232 18.63 8.30 -24.51
N PRO A 233 18.83 8.91 -25.69
CA PRO A 233 20.11 8.86 -26.37
C PRO A 233 21.17 9.47 -25.46
N GLY A 234 21.96 8.61 -24.80
CA GLY A 234 23.08 9.06 -23.99
C GLY A 234 24.11 9.70 -24.90
N GLU A 235 24.44 10.97 -24.65
CA GLU A 235 25.70 11.54 -25.13
C GLU A 235 26.84 10.75 -24.47
N TYR A 236 27.44 9.84 -25.25
CA TYR A 236 28.72 9.21 -24.94
C TYR A 236 29.88 10.12 -25.29
#